data_AF-A0A9D4XPW2-F1
#
_entry.id   AF-A0A9D4XPW2-F1
#
_cell.length_a   1.000
_cell.length_b   1.000
_cell.length_c   1.000
_cell.angle_alpha   90.00
_cell.angle_beta   90.00
_cell.angle_gamma   90.00
#
_symmetry.space_group_name_H-M   'P 1'
#
loop_
_entity.id
_entity.type
_entity.pdbx_description
1 polymer ?
#
loop_
_entity_poly.entity_id
_entity_poly.type
_entity_poly.pdbx_seq_one_letter_code
_entity_poly.pdbx_strand_id
1 'polypeptide(L)'
;MEGHEESGVEKFEKFIWKLENFSRLNMSVYHEHFVLGGYPWRLSLHPKGTIKAGHLSIVLQAVETANMSEGWSRDVKFKLVVFNQVDTNMSFIGGTNCAFIFNASKDNRGFRSIISLDKLLDPEEGFLVNVGNCFAILVPK
;
A
#
# COMPACT_ATOMS: atom_id res chain seq x y z
N MET A 1 15.56 10.66 -40.87
CA MET A 1 15.56 11.16 -39.48
C MET A 1 14.16 10.86 -38.95
N GLU A 2 13.98 9.67 -38.37
CA GLU A 2 12.75 9.35 -37.64
C GLU A 2 13.15 9.28 -36.17
N GLY A 3 12.72 10.28 -35.41
CA GLY A 3 12.86 10.29 -33.96
C GLY A 3 11.87 9.31 -33.38
N HIS A 4 12.37 8.26 -32.75
CA HIS A 4 11.57 7.41 -31.88
C HIS A 4 11.15 8.24 -30.66
N GLU A 5 9.85 8.50 -30.56
CA GLU A 5 9.22 9.00 -29.35
C GLU A 5 9.11 7.83 -28.37
N GLU A 6 10.11 7.67 -27.51
CA GLU A 6 10.02 6.75 -26.37
C GLU A 6 8.93 7.27 -25.43
N SER A 7 7.76 6.60 -25.44
CA SER A 7 6.74 6.84 -24.43
C SER A 7 7.38 6.61 -23.06
N GLY A 8 7.48 7.66 -22.25
CA GLY A 8 8.02 7.60 -20.90
C GLY A 8 7.13 6.72 -20.03
N VAL A 9 7.42 5.42 -19.99
CA VAL A 9 6.82 4.51 -19.02
C VAL A 9 7.35 4.92 -17.65
N GLU A 10 6.48 5.52 -16.82
CA GLU A 10 6.83 5.89 -15.45
C GLU A 10 7.36 4.64 -14.71
N LYS A 11 8.64 4.68 -14.34
CA LYS A 11 9.30 3.57 -13.65
C LYS A 11 9.09 3.74 -12.15
N PHE A 12 8.30 2.86 -11.57
CA PHE A 12 7.98 2.90 -10.16
C PHE A 12 8.83 1.91 -9.37
N GLU A 13 9.48 2.39 -8.30
CA GLU A 13 10.01 1.48 -7.27
C GLU A 13 8.85 0.77 -6.59
N LYS A 14 9.00 -0.53 -6.33
CA LYS A 14 7.93 -1.38 -5.78
C LYS A 14 8.41 -2.02 -4.48
N PHE A 15 7.61 -1.87 -3.44
CA PHE A 15 7.70 -2.71 -2.25
C PHE A 15 6.62 -3.80 -2.27
N ILE A 16 6.91 -4.96 -1.66
CA ILE A 16 5.99 -6.08 -1.54
C ILE A 16 5.99 -6.55 -0.09
N TRP A 17 4.84 -6.44 0.56
CA TRP A 17 4.56 -7.17 1.79
C TRP A 17 3.88 -8.49 1.43
N LYS A 18 4.39 -9.63 1.90
CA LYS A 18 3.64 -10.89 1.90
C LYS A 18 3.13 -11.14 3.31
N LEU A 19 1.83 -11.38 3.43
CA LEU A 19 1.18 -11.62 4.70
C LEU A 19 0.56 -13.01 4.71
N GLU A 20 1.01 -13.84 5.64
CA GLU A 20 0.50 -15.19 5.83
C GLU A 20 -0.68 -15.24 6.80
N ASN A 21 -1.54 -16.24 6.63
CA ASN A 21 -2.66 -16.49 7.54
C ASN A 21 -3.55 -15.26 7.80
N PHE A 22 -3.84 -14.46 6.76
CA PHE A 22 -4.65 -13.23 6.88
C PHE A 22 -5.96 -13.46 7.66
N SER A 23 -6.64 -14.58 7.39
CA SER A 23 -7.91 -14.94 8.06
C SER A 23 -7.81 -15.11 9.58
N ARG A 24 -6.59 -15.31 10.12
CA ARG A 24 -6.34 -15.41 11.57
C ARG A 24 -6.01 -14.07 12.22
N LEU A 25 -5.84 -13.00 11.44
CA LEU A 25 -5.46 -11.69 11.96
C LEU A 25 -6.66 -11.00 12.61
N ASN A 26 -6.60 -10.87 13.92
CA ASN A 26 -7.60 -10.15 14.70
C ASN A 26 -7.19 -8.72 15.07
N MET A 27 -5.89 -8.43 15.03
CA MET A 27 -5.30 -7.15 15.38
C MET A 27 -4.58 -6.55 14.17
N SER A 28 -4.35 -5.24 14.23
CA SER A 28 -3.52 -4.56 13.23
C SER A 28 -2.10 -5.09 13.26
N VAL A 29 -1.52 -5.26 12.09
CA VAL A 29 -0.15 -5.72 11.89
C VAL A 29 0.67 -4.64 11.23
N TYR A 30 1.97 -4.62 11.53
CA TYR A 30 2.92 -3.65 11.02
C TYR A 30 4.04 -4.40 10.32
N HIS A 31 4.43 -3.93 9.15
CA HIS A 31 5.68 -4.37 8.55
C HIS A 31 6.86 -3.73 9.29
N GLU A 32 8.04 -4.32 9.13
CA GLU A 32 9.31 -3.67 9.45
C GLU A 32 9.50 -2.41 8.60
N HIS A 33 10.42 -1.55 9.03
CA HIS A 33 10.77 -0.37 8.25
C HIS A 33 11.45 -0.78 6.94
N PHE A 34 11.14 -0.07 5.86
CA PHE A 34 11.78 -0.27 4.56
C PHE A 34 12.05 1.10 3.94
N VAL A 35 13.00 1.16 3.01
CA VAL A 35 13.39 2.41 2.35
C VAL A 35 12.91 2.39 0.90
N LEU A 36 12.24 3.47 0.46
CA LEU A 36 11.87 3.71 -0.93
C LEU A 36 12.11 5.18 -1.26
N GLY A 37 12.67 5.46 -2.45
CA GLY A 37 13.05 6.81 -2.85
C GLY A 37 14.01 7.50 -1.86
N GLY A 38 14.81 6.73 -1.12
CA GLY A 38 15.73 7.24 -0.09
C GLY A 38 15.09 7.60 1.26
N TYR A 39 13.80 7.35 1.45
CA TYR A 39 13.09 7.65 2.69
C TYR A 39 12.60 6.37 3.39
N PRO A 40 12.65 6.31 4.72
CA PRO A 40 12.14 5.17 5.47
C PRO A 40 10.63 5.28 5.68
N TRP A 41 9.97 4.16 5.45
CA TRP A 41 8.53 3.99 5.47
C TRP A 41 8.16 2.79 6.31
N ARG A 42 6.91 2.78 6.77
CA ARG A 42 6.27 1.63 7.41
C ARG A 42 4.88 1.43 6.84
N LEU A 43 4.51 0.18 6.60
CA LEU A 43 3.15 -0.20 6.26
C LEU A 43 2.45 -0.77 7.50
N SER A 44 1.20 -0.38 7.69
CA SER A 44 0.29 -1.02 8.64
C SER A 44 -0.95 -1.50 7.94
N LEU A 45 -1.40 -2.70 8.32
CA LEU A 45 -2.58 -3.34 7.80
C LEU A 45 -3.55 -3.55 8.95
N HIS A 46 -4.80 -3.16 8.74
CA HIS A 46 -5.88 -3.24 9.73
C HIS A 46 -6.96 -4.15 9.14
N PRO A 47 -6.97 -5.44 9.52
CA PRO A 47 -7.79 -6.45 8.85
C PRO A 47 -9.29 -6.23 9.07
N LYS A 48 -9.69 -5.53 10.14
CA LYS A 48 -11.11 -5.21 10.42
C LYS A 48 -11.48 -3.76 10.09
N GLY A 49 -10.56 -3.05 9.44
CA GLY A 49 -10.69 -1.64 9.11
C GLY A 49 -10.25 -0.74 10.24
N THR A 50 -10.26 0.56 9.97
CA THR A 50 -9.90 1.61 10.93
C THR A 50 -11.11 2.46 11.29
N ILE A 51 -11.77 3.04 10.28
CA ILE A 51 -12.99 3.85 10.45
C ILE A 51 -14.23 3.09 10.00
N LYS A 52 -14.12 2.33 8.89
CA LYS A 52 -15.19 1.50 8.37
C LYS A 52 -14.95 0.05 8.77
N ALA A 53 -15.80 -0.47 9.64
CA ALA A 53 -15.75 -1.88 10.01
C ALA A 53 -15.98 -2.79 8.79
N GLY A 54 -15.42 -3.99 8.83
CA GLY A 54 -15.65 -5.00 7.78
C GLY A 54 -14.97 -4.69 6.44
N HIS A 55 -14.00 -3.77 6.41
CA HIS A 55 -13.19 -3.49 5.22
C HIS A 55 -11.71 -3.51 5.57
N LEU A 56 -10.88 -3.99 4.66
CA LEU A 56 -9.44 -3.90 4.80
C LEU A 56 -8.99 -2.43 4.69
N SER A 57 -8.20 -1.98 5.67
CA SER A 57 -7.46 -0.71 5.57
C SER A 57 -5.95 -0.97 5.52
N ILE A 58 -5.26 -0.28 4.64
CA ILE A 58 -3.78 -0.27 4.58
C ILE A 58 -3.33 1.19 4.64
N VAL A 59 -2.32 1.46 5.47
CA VAL A 59 -1.78 2.78 5.73
C VAL A 59 -0.27 2.77 5.57
N LEU A 60 0.24 3.70 4.75
CA LEU A 60 1.64 4.08 4.66
C LEU A 60 1.95 5.14 5.71
N GLN A 61 3.05 4.95 6.43
CA GLN A 61 3.54 5.84 7.47
C GLN A 61 4.98 6.23 7.13
N ALA A 62 5.30 7.51 7.21
CA ALA A 62 6.67 7.98 7.22
C ALA A 62 7.31 7.63 8.55
N VAL A 63 8.53 7.13 8.53
CA VAL A 63 9.29 6.84 9.74
C VAL A 63 10.18 8.04 10.03
N GLU A 64 9.97 8.68 11.18
CA GLU A 64 10.84 9.76 11.63
C GLU A 64 12.24 9.20 11.89
N THR A 65 13.25 9.88 11.36
CA THR A 65 14.66 9.57 11.64
C THR A 65 15.32 10.77 12.28
N ALA A 66 16.41 10.54 13.00
CA ALA A 66 17.21 11.62 13.59
C ALA A 66 17.69 12.67 12.55
N ASN A 67 17.69 12.33 11.26
CA ASN A 67 18.08 13.21 10.16
C ASN A 67 16.91 14.03 9.58
N MET A 68 15.66 13.76 9.99
CA MET A 68 14.52 14.60 9.63
C MET A 68 14.51 15.81 10.55
N SER A 69 14.90 16.97 10.03
CA SER A 69 14.79 18.22 10.77
C SER A 69 13.33 18.53 11.09
N GLU A 70 13.11 19.29 12.16
CA GLU A 70 11.83 19.95 12.42
C GLU A 70 11.41 20.72 11.14
N GLY A 71 10.22 20.43 10.60
CA GLY A 71 9.71 21.05 9.37
C GLY A 71 9.92 20.29 8.05
N TRP A 72 10.31 19.02 8.07
CA TRP A 72 10.29 18.21 6.84
C TRP A 72 8.88 18.11 6.23
N SER A 73 8.80 18.18 4.90
CA SER A 73 7.55 17.99 4.13
C SER A 73 7.85 17.36 2.79
N ARG A 74 7.04 16.39 2.35
CA ARG A 74 7.25 15.64 1.11
C ARG A 74 5.93 15.35 0.41
N ASP A 75 5.91 15.58 -0.90
CA ASP A 75 4.81 15.18 -1.77
C ASP A 75 5.06 13.74 -2.25
N VAL A 76 4.27 12.80 -1.75
CA VAL A 76 4.40 11.39 -2.09
C VAL A 76 3.16 10.94 -2.84
N LYS A 77 3.35 10.59 -4.11
CA LYS A 77 2.39 9.75 -4.82
C LYS A 77 2.62 8.32 -4.36
N PHE A 78 1.57 7.53 -4.27
CA PHE A 78 1.68 6.09 -4.11
C PHE A 78 0.37 5.42 -4.50
N LYS A 79 0.46 4.17 -4.90
CA LYS A 79 -0.69 3.26 -5.02
C LYS A 79 -0.60 2.25 -3.87
N LEU A 80 -1.65 1.49 -3.66
CA LEU A 80 -1.70 0.30 -2.83
C LEU A 80 -2.47 -0.73 -3.65
N VAL A 81 -1.94 -1.94 -3.76
CA VAL A 81 -2.51 -2.96 -4.65
C VAL A 81 -2.71 -4.25 -3.90
N VAL A 82 -3.96 -4.65 -3.69
CA VAL A 82 -4.29 -5.99 -3.19
C VAL A 82 -4.47 -6.90 -4.40
N PHE A 83 -3.52 -7.80 -4.61
CA PHE A 83 -3.55 -8.66 -5.77
C PHE A 83 -4.57 -9.76 -5.61
N ASN A 84 -5.29 -10.00 -6.69
CA ASN A 84 -6.01 -11.24 -6.88
C ASN A 84 -5.00 -12.30 -7.35
N GLN A 85 -4.99 -13.45 -6.67
CA GLN A 85 -4.01 -14.51 -6.88
C GLN A 85 -4.37 -15.44 -8.05
N VAL A 86 -5.63 -15.40 -8.50
CA VAL A 86 -6.13 -16.20 -9.63
C VAL A 86 -6.07 -15.39 -10.93
N ASP A 87 -6.59 -14.16 -10.90
CA ASP A 87 -6.62 -13.26 -12.06
C ASP A 87 -6.07 -11.89 -11.67
N THR A 88 -4.86 -11.58 -12.12
CA THR A 88 -4.22 -10.30 -11.81
C THR A 88 -5.01 -9.08 -12.30
N ASN A 89 -5.86 -9.21 -13.31
CA ASN A 89 -6.71 -8.11 -13.79
C ASN A 89 -7.81 -7.74 -12.80
N MET A 90 -8.16 -8.67 -11.89
CA MET A 90 -9.14 -8.48 -10.82
C MET A 90 -8.50 -7.94 -9.53
N SER A 91 -7.21 -7.61 -9.56
CA SER A 91 -6.53 -6.99 -8.42
C SER A 91 -7.15 -5.63 -8.07
N PHE A 92 -7.34 -5.38 -6.78
CA PHE A 92 -7.79 -4.08 -6.34
C PHE A 92 -6.60 -3.11 -6.30
N ILE A 93 -6.77 -1.95 -6.94
CA ILE A 93 -5.79 -0.87 -6.92
C ILE A 93 -6.42 0.33 -6.19
N GLY A 94 -5.97 0.56 -4.96
CA GLY A 94 -6.22 1.79 -4.21
C GLY A 94 -5.18 2.83 -4.59
N GLY A 95 -5.60 4.02 -4.96
CA GLY A 95 -4.66 5.04 -5.42
C GLY A 95 -5.38 6.32 -5.78
N THR A 96 -4.64 7.42 -5.76
CA THR A 96 -5.03 8.65 -6.42
C THR A 96 -3.85 9.12 -7.27
N ASN A 97 -4.13 9.80 -8.38
CA ASN A 97 -3.10 10.43 -9.21
C ASN A 97 -2.50 11.68 -8.53
N CYS A 98 -3.11 12.13 -7.42
CA CYS A 98 -2.64 13.22 -6.58
C CYS A 98 -1.54 12.74 -5.61
N ALA A 99 -0.58 13.63 -5.36
CA ALA A 99 0.38 13.42 -4.29
C ALA A 99 -0.28 13.70 -2.93
N PHE A 100 0.18 12.98 -1.91
CA PHE A 100 -0.12 13.30 -0.53
C PHE A 100 1.08 13.96 0.14
N ILE A 101 0.83 15.05 0.86
CA ILE A 101 1.87 15.66 1.70
C ILE A 101 2.07 14.83 2.96
N PHE A 102 3.29 14.35 3.18
CA PHE A 102 3.79 13.80 4.42
C PHE A 102 4.66 14.83 5.15
N ASN A 103 4.44 15.01 6.44
CA ASN A 103 5.26 15.86 7.32
C ASN A 103 5.05 15.45 8.78
N ALA A 104 5.70 16.14 9.73
CA ALA A 104 5.60 15.85 11.16
C ALA A 104 4.15 15.83 11.71
N SER A 105 3.23 16.61 11.15
CA SER A 105 1.80 16.62 11.55
C SER A 105 0.93 15.62 10.78
N LYS A 106 1.45 15.08 9.67
CA LYS A 106 0.72 14.37 8.62
C LYS A 106 1.56 13.18 8.15
N ASP A 107 2.04 12.38 9.08
CA ASP A 107 3.00 11.30 8.86
C ASP A 107 2.40 10.04 8.21
N ASN A 108 1.07 9.94 8.11
CA ASN A 108 0.41 8.76 7.60
C ASN A 108 -0.68 9.04 6.56
N ARG A 109 -0.78 8.17 5.55
CA ARG A 109 -1.79 8.19 4.50
C ARG A 109 -2.16 6.78 4.11
N GLY A 110 -3.42 6.56 3.78
CA GLY A 110 -3.88 5.22 3.43
C GLY A 110 -5.29 5.20 2.90
N PHE A 111 -5.71 4.02 2.47
CA PHE A 111 -7.07 3.78 2.01
C PHE A 111 -7.84 3.06 3.10
N ARG A 112 -8.92 3.69 3.55
CA ARG A 112 -9.73 3.27 4.71
C ARG A 112 -10.77 2.19 4.37
N SER A 113 -10.90 1.86 3.09
CA SER A 113 -11.88 0.91 2.55
C SER A 113 -11.37 0.42 1.19
N ILE A 114 -10.39 -0.49 1.23
CA ILE A 114 -9.77 -1.05 0.02
C ILE A 114 -10.70 -2.11 -0.58
N ILE A 115 -11.05 -3.10 0.23
CA ILE A 115 -11.92 -4.22 -0.16
C ILE A 115 -12.73 -4.63 1.07
N SER A 116 -13.99 -5.05 0.87
CA SER A 116 -14.79 -5.61 1.97
C SER A 116 -14.20 -6.95 2.41
N LEU A 117 -14.39 -7.32 3.66
CA LEU A 117 -13.92 -8.62 4.15
C LEU A 117 -14.69 -9.78 3.54
N ASP A 118 -15.98 -9.61 3.28
CA ASP A 118 -16.78 -10.63 2.61
C ASP A 118 -16.16 -10.99 1.26
N LYS A 119 -15.79 -9.98 0.46
CA LYS A 119 -15.15 -10.18 -0.84
C LYS A 119 -13.71 -10.69 -0.73
N LEU A 120 -12.95 -10.20 0.25
CA LEU A 120 -11.55 -10.60 0.45
C LEU A 120 -11.43 -12.04 0.92
N LEU A 121 -12.36 -12.51 1.76
CA LEU A 121 -12.36 -13.82 2.39
C LEU A 121 -13.10 -14.88 1.57
N ASP A 122 -13.90 -14.48 0.59
CA ASP A 122 -14.57 -15.40 -0.33
C ASP A 122 -13.53 -16.15 -1.19
N PRO A 123 -13.45 -17.49 -1.09
CA PRO A 123 -12.54 -18.28 -1.92
C PRO A 123 -12.79 -18.15 -3.42
N GLU A 124 -14.03 -17.85 -3.83
CA GLU A 124 -14.40 -17.69 -5.25
C GLU A 124 -13.89 -16.36 -5.83
N GLU A 125 -13.66 -15.36 -4.99
CA GLU A 125 -13.15 -14.05 -5.40
C GLU A 125 -11.63 -14.05 -5.66
N GLY A 126 -10.90 -15.11 -5.28
CA GLY A 126 -9.52 -15.33 -5.70
C GLY A 126 -8.45 -14.46 -5.02
N PHE A 127 -8.81 -13.66 -4.01
CA PHE A 127 -7.83 -12.88 -3.25
C PHE A 127 -7.07 -13.71 -2.21
N LEU A 128 -7.67 -14.78 -1.67
CA LEU A 128 -7.08 -15.67 -0.67
C LEU A 128 -7.21 -17.14 -1.10
N VAL A 129 -6.36 -17.58 -2.03
CA VAL A 129 -6.44 -18.93 -2.63
C VAL A 129 -5.66 -19.98 -1.83
N ASN A 130 -4.63 -19.57 -1.11
CA ASN A 130 -3.88 -20.40 -0.17
C ASN A 130 -3.08 -19.48 0.77
N VAL A 131 -2.64 -20.05 1.89
CA VAL A 131 -1.94 -19.40 3.02
C VAL A 131 -1.07 -18.21 2.59
N GLY A 132 -1.68 -17.03 2.62
CA GLY A 132 -1.02 -15.74 2.52
C GLY A 132 -0.65 -15.26 1.14
N ASN A 133 -1.25 -14.16 0.69
CA ASN A 133 -0.60 -13.12 -0.11
C ASN A 133 -1.53 -11.90 -0.22
N CYS A 134 -1.31 -10.87 0.61
CA CYS A 134 -1.83 -9.52 0.36
C CYS A 134 -0.63 -8.62 0.09
N PHE A 135 -0.51 -8.05 -1.11
CA PHE A 135 0.60 -7.17 -1.46
C PHE A 135 0.20 -5.70 -1.25
N ALA A 136 1.17 -4.80 -1.29
CA ALA A 136 0.96 -3.36 -1.29
C ALA A 136 2.10 -2.72 -2.09
N ILE A 137 1.83 -2.27 -3.31
CA ILE A 137 2.83 -1.61 -4.16
C ILE A 137 2.87 -0.13 -3.84
N LEU A 138 3.85 0.31 -3.07
CA LEU A 138 4.17 1.72 -2.95
C LEU A 138 4.82 2.23 -4.22
N VAL A 139 4.51 3.47 -4.59
CA VAL A 139 4.95 4.08 -5.85
C VAL A 139 5.43 5.51 -5.56
N PRO A 140 6.59 5.72 -4.91
CA PRO A 140 7.07 7.07 -4.66
C PRO A 140 7.49 7.78 -5.96
N LYS A 141 7.23 9.07 -6.03
CA LYS A 141 7.89 10.01 -6.96
C LYS A 141 8.86 10.86 -6.15
#